data_AF-A0A7X8CA81-F1
#
_entry.id   AF-A0A7X8CA81-F1
#
_cell.length_a   1.000
_cell.length_b   1.000
_cell.length_c   1.000
_cell.angle_alpha   90.00
_cell.angle_beta   90.00
_cell.angle_gamma   90.00
#
_symmetry.space_group_name_H-M   'P 1'
#
loop_
_entity.id
_entity.type
_entity.pdbx_description
1 polymer ?
#
loop_
_entity_poly.entity_id
_entity_poly.type
_entity_poly.pdbx_seq_one_letter_code
_entity_poly.pdbx_strand_id
1 'polypeptide(L)'
;RFQNAKDKWIAFVGLKDGRPYEIFTGLADDEEGIALPKTVTSGKIIKTVDENGNKRYDFQFTNKRGYKTTIEGLSHKFDKEFWNYAKLISGVLRYGMPIDQVIKLVSGLQLDSESINTWKVGVERALKKYIPDGTEADGKNCPSCGQKTLIYQEGCLTCKNCGYSHCG
;
A
#
# COMPACT_ATOMS: atom_id res chain seq x y z
N ARG A 1 -6.48 -0.34 -2.23
CA ARG A 1 -7.20 -1.08 -3.31
C ARG A 1 -6.67 -0.55 -4.64
N PHE A 2 -6.34 -1.42 -5.58
CA PHE A 2 -5.77 -1.08 -6.88
C PHE A 2 -6.09 -2.17 -7.91
N GLN A 3 -5.88 -1.92 -9.20
CA GLN A 3 -5.92 -2.95 -10.24
C GLN A 3 -4.49 -3.43 -10.51
N ASN A 4 -4.35 -4.73 -10.72
CA ASN A 4 -3.12 -5.39 -11.14
C ASN A 4 -3.43 -6.23 -12.37
N ALA A 5 -2.95 -5.80 -13.54
CA ALA A 5 -3.47 -6.28 -14.83
C ALA A 5 -5.02 -6.27 -14.85
N LYS A 6 -5.66 -7.45 -14.93
CA LYS A 6 -7.13 -7.58 -14.93
C LYS A 6 -7.73 -7.77 -13.54
N ASP A 7 -6.90 -8.04 -12.54
CA ASP A 7 -7.34 -8.44 -11.21
C ASP A 7 -7.46 -7.24 -10.27
N LYS A 8 -8.42 -7.32 -9.35
CA LYS A 8 -8.54 -6.33 -8.29
C LYS A 8 -7.70 -6.78 -7.11
N TRP A 9 -6.95 -5.85 -6.55
CA TRP A 9 -6.04 -6.09 -5.44
C TRP A 9 -6.30 -5.13 -4.28
N ILE A 10 -5.92 -5.57 -3.08
CA ILE A 10 -5.95 -4.77 -1.87
C ILE A 10 -4.56 -4.76 -1.23
N ALA A 11 -4.17 -3.58 -0.75
CA ALA A 11 -2.97 -3.39 0.05
C ALA A 11 -3.39 -3.08 1.48
N PHE A 12 -2.80 -3.78 2.43
CA PHE A 12 -2.84 -3.51 3.85
C PHE A 12 -1.51 -2.86 4.24
N VAL A 13 -1.56 -1.62 4.71
CA VAL A 13 -0.36 -0.93 5.20
C VAL A 13 -0.44 -0.92 6.73
N GLY A 14 0.48 -1.63 7.37
CA GLY A 14 0.64 -1.62 8.81
C GLY A 14 1.38 -0.36 9.23
N LEU A 15 0.88 0.31 10.27
CA LEU A 15 1.47 1.53 10.81
C LEU A 15 2.10 1.27 12.17
N LYS A 16 3.27 1.85 12.39
CA LYS A 16 3.92 1.94 13.70
C LYS A 16 4.23 3.41 13.97
N ASP A 17 3.73 3.94 15.08
CA ASP A 17 3.92 5.35 15.46
C ASP A 17 3.51 6.34 14.35
N GLY A 18 2.41 6.03 13.65
CA GLY A 18 1.88 6.83 12.55
C GLY A 18 2.64 6.70 11.21
N ARG A 19 3.70 5.88 11.15
CA ARG A 19 4.50 5.68 9.94
C ARG A 19 4.27 4.28 9.35
N PRO A 20 4.31 4.14 8.01
CA PRO A 20 4.33 2.83 7.36
C PRO A 20 5.46 1.95 7.91
N TYR A 21 5.11 0.76 8.36
CA TYR A 21 6.02 -0.21 8.97
C TYR A 21 6.07 -1.51 8.17
N GLU A 22 4.95 -1.90 7.58
CA GLU A 22 4.85 -3.10 6.74
C GLU A 22 3.74 -2.93 5.71
N ILE A 23 3.82 -3.72 4.65
CA ILE A 23 2.77 -3.79 3.63
C ILE A 23 2.51 -5.25 3.26
N PHE A 24 1.23 -5.57 3.12
CA PHE A 24 0.74 -6.84 2.60
C PHE A 24 -0.21 -6.59 1.44
N THR A 25 -0.19 -7.44 0.43
CA THR A 25 -1.06 -7.31 -0.74
C THR A 25 -1.66 -8.65 -1.11
N GLY A 26 -2.91 -8.64 -1.53
CA GLY A 26 -3.57 -9.83 -2.06
C GLY A 26 -4.70 -9.49 -3.02
N LEU A 27 -5.24 -10.52 -3.66
CA LEU A 27 -6.43 -10.42 -4.50
C LEU A 27 -7.60 -9.89 -3.68
N ALA A 28 -8.37 -8.98 -4.25
CA ALA A 28 -9.61 -8.45 -3.70
C ALA A 28 -10.78 -9.18 -4.37
N ASP A 29 -10.96 -10.43 -3.96
CA ASP A 29 -11.87 -11.40 -4.53
C ASP A 29 -12.61 -12.13 -3.38
N ASP A 30 -13.81 -12.65 -3.64
CA ASP A 30 -14.69 -13.30 -2.67
C ASP A 30 -14.54 -14.81 -2.57
N GLU A 31 -13.94 -15.46 -3.55
CA GLU A 31 -13.68 -16.91 -3.52
C GLU A 31 -12.28 -17.19 -2.99
N GLU A 32 -11.25 -16.71 -3.68
CA GLU A 32 -9.84 -17.02 -3.38
C GLU A 32 -9.10 -15.88 -2.69
N GLY A 33 -9.67 -14.67 -2.74
CA GLY A 33 -9.04 -13.45 -2.24
C GLY A 33 -9.62 -12.91 -0.93
N ILE A 34 -9.46 -11.59 -0.75
CA ILE A 34 -9.83 -10.84 0.43
C ILE A 34 -11.01 -9.91 0.11
N ALA A 35 -12.21 -10.41 0.35
CA ALA A 35 -13.44 -9.63 0.26
C ALA A 35 -13.61 -8.70 1.47
N LEU A 36 -13.47 -7.40 1.24
CA LEU A 36 -13.75 -6.36 2.23
C LEU A 36 -14.74 -5.35 1.69
N PRO A 37 -15.82 -5.01 2.45
CA PRO A 37 -16.73 -3.94 2.07
C PRO A 37 -15.94 -2.65 1.77
N LYS A 38 -16.34 -1.92 0.73
CA LYS A 38 -15.64 -0.68 0.31
C LYS A 38 -15.53 0.37 1.43
N THR A 39 -16.46 0.35 2.38
CA THR A 39 -16.47 1.26 3.54
C THR A 39 -15.42 0.93 4.59
N VAL A 40 -14.77 -0.23 4.50
CA VAL A 40 -13.68 -0.60 5.39
C VAL A 40 -12.38 -0.03 4.81
N THR A 41 -11.80 0.91 5.55
CA THR A 41 -10.54 1.60 5.20
C THR A 41 -9.43 1.38 6.21
N SER A 42 -9.76 0.91 7.42
CA SER A 42 -8.81 0.64 8.51
C SER A 42 -9.26 -0.57 9.34
N GLY A 43 -8.31 -1.13 10.08
CA GLY A 43 -8.51 -2.30 10.93
C GLY A 43 -7.22 -2.67 11.66
N LYS A 44 -7.18 -3.85 12.24
CA LYS A 44 -6.05 -4.42 12.97
C LYS A 44 -5.66 -5.76 12.37
N ILE A 45 -4.36 -5.96 12.17
CA ILE A 45 -3.82 -7.28 11.87
C ILE A 45 -3.52 -7.97 13.19
N ILE A 46 -4.06 -9.16 13.38
CA ILE A 46 -3.92 -9.97 14.59
C ILE A 46 -3.16 -11.23 14.21
N LYS A 47 -2.11 -11.55 14.98
CA LYS A 47 -1.40 -12.81 14.82
C LYS A 47 -2.09 -13.85 15.70
N THR A 48 -2.58 -14.91 15.08
CA THR A 48 -3.28 -16.01 15.75
C THR A 48 -2.45 -17.29 15.63
N VAL A 49 -2.49 -18.12 16.66
CA VAL A 49 -1.90 -19.46 16.67
C VAL A 49 -3.06 -20.44 16.76
N ASP A 50 -3.15 -21.38 15.82
CA ASP A 50 -4.18 -22.42 15.85
C ASP A 50 -3.85 -23.55 16.85
N GLU A 51 -4.78 -24.48 17.02
CA GLU A 51 -4.64 -25.63 17.94
C GLU A 51 -3.45 -26.53 17.61
N ASN A 52 -2.96 -26.51 16.35
CA ASN A 52 -1.82 -27.28 15.89
C ASN A 52 -0.49 -26.48 15.97
N GLY A 53 -0.51 -25.25 16.51
CA GLY A 53 0.66 -24.39 16.62
C GLY A 53 1.00 -23.60 15.36
N ASN A 54 0.18 -23.67 14.30
CA ASN A 54 0.42 -22.90 13.08
C ASN A 54 0.06 -21.44 13.30
N LYS A 55 0.91 -20.55 12.80
CA LYS A 55 0.74 -19.10 12.90
C LYS A 55 0.00 -18.59 11.66
N ARG A 56 -1.09 -17.86 11.86
CA ARG A 56 -1.78 -17.11 10.81
C ARG A 56 -1.93 -15.64 11.18
N TYR A 57 -2.16 -14.81 10.18
CA TYR A 57 -2.56 -13.42 10.36
C TYR A 57 -4.02 -13.25 9.99
N ASP A 58 -4.78 -12.58 10.85
CA ASP A 58 -6.19 -12.28 10.67
C ASP A 58 -6.37 -10.75 10.58
N PHE A 59 -7.38 -10.29 9.85
CA PHE A 59 -7.71 -8.87 9.74
C PHE A 59 -9.03 -8.58 10.44
N GLN A 60 -9.00 -7.78 11.50
CA GLN A 60 -10.18 -7.36 12.24
C GLN A 60 -10.53 -5.90 11.94
N PHE A 61 -11.79 -5.62 11.63
CA PHE A 61 -12.31 -4.27 11.43
C PHE A 61 -13.63 -4.08 12.17
N THR A 62 -14.06 -2.82 12.28
CA THR A 62 -15.38 -2.47 12.83
C THR A 62 -16.36 -2.27 11.69
N ASN A 63 -17.45 -3.03 11.66
CA ASN A 63 -18.46 -2.90 10.62
C ASN A 63 -19.35 -1.66 10.84
N LYS A 64 -20.25 -1.36 9.88
CA LYS A 64 -21.13 -0.18 9.94
C LYS A 64 -22.04 -0.13 11.18
N ARG A 65 -22.25 -1.27 11.86
CA ARG A 65 -23.08 -1.40 13.07
C ARG A 65 -22.26 -1.34 14.37
N GLY A 66 -20.96 -1.07 14.30
CA GLY A 66 -20.08 -1.00 15.47
C GLY A 66 -19.55 -2.34 15.96
N TYR A 67 -19.89 -3.47 15.31
CA TYR A 67 -19.40 -4.79 15.72
C TYR A 67 -18.03 -5.09 15.10
N LYS A 68 -17.19 -5.78 15.87
CA LYS A 68 -15.94 -6.35 15.38
C LYS A 68 -16.26 -7.47 14.39
N THR A 69 -15.57 -7.47 13.26
CA THR A 69 -15.62 -8.52 12.25
C THR A 69 -14.19 -8.92 11.92
N THR A 70 -13.90 -10.23 11.94
CA THR A 70 -12.57 -10.77 11.67
C THR A 70 -12.60 -11.57 10.38
N ILE A 71 -11.66 -11.28 9.47
CA ILE A 71 -11.32 -12.11 8.33
C ILE A 71 -10.09 -12.92 8.71
N GLU A 72 -10.27 -14.23 8.86
CA GLU A 72 -9.19 -15.12 9.26
C GLU A 72 -8.33 -15.56 8.06
N GLY A 73 -7.08 -15.94 8.35
CA GLY A 73 -6.21 -16.57 7.36
C GLY A 73 -5.77 -15.64 6.23
N LEU A 74 -5.65 -14.33 6.50
CA LEU A 74 -5.13 -13.33 5.57
C LEU A 74 -3.80 -13.80 4.94
N SER A 75 -2.93 -14.40 5.75
CA SER A 75 -1.64 -14.93 5.32
C SER A 75 -1.69 -16.06 4.29
N HIS A 76 -2.81 -16.79 4.20
CA HIS A 76 -2.98 -17.90 3.24
C HIS A 76 -3.58 -17.43 1.91
N LYS A 77 -4.06 -16.18 1.85
CA LYS A 77 -4.71 -15.57 0.67
C LYS A 77 -3.74 -14.75 -0.17
N PHE A 78 -2.44 -14.91 0.08
CA PHE A 78 -1.40 -14.17 -0.61
C PHE A 78 -0.65 -15.08 -1.58
N ASP A 79 -0.58 -14.64 -2.83
CA ASP A 79 0.30 -15.26 -3.79
C ASP A 79 1.78 -15.18 -3.32
N LYS A 80 2.48 -16.30 -3.45
CA LYS A 80 3.83 -16.49 -2.88
C LYS A 80 4.86 -15.54 -3.48
N GLU A 81 4.75 -15.22 -4.76
CA GLU A 81 5.68 -14.32 -5.45
C GLU A 81 5.55 -12.89 -4.89
N PHE A 82 4.33 -12.34 -4.93
CA PHE A 82 4.05 -10.99 -4.41
C PHE A 82 4.32 -10.89 -2.91
N TRP A 83 4.12 -11.97 -2.16
CA TRP A 83 4.44 -12.04 -0.74
C TRP A 83 5.92 -11.84 -0.44
N ASN A 84 6.82 -12.38 -1.27
CA ASN A 84 8.26 -12.20 -1.08
C ASN A 84 8.68 -10.74 -1.30
N TYR A 85 8.14 -10.08 -2.32
CA TYR A 85 8.38 -8.65 -2.53
C TYR A 85 7.78 -7.80 -1.42
N ALA A 86 6.56 -8.10 -0.98
CA ALA A 86 5.92 -7.41 0.15
C ALA A 86 6.75 -7.54 1.45
N LYS A 87 7.35 -8.72 1.71
CA LYS A 87 8.28 -8.93 2.83
C LYS A 87 9.54 -8.09 2.71
N LEU A 88 10.13 -7.99 1.53
CA LEU A 88 11.33 -7.18 1.28
C LEU A 88 11.03 -5.70 1.51
N ILE A 89 9.94 -5.18 0.92
CA ILE A 89 9.50 -3.79 1.10
C ILE A 89 9.19 -3.52 2.57
N SER A 90 8.52 -4.45 3.25
CA SER A 90 8.29 -4.36 4.70
C SER A 90 9.60 -4.34 5.48
N GLY A 91 10.63 -5.06 5.05
CA GLY A 91 11.97 -4.97 5.64
C GLY A 91 12.52 -3.55 5.55
N VAL A 92 12.50 -2.96 4.36
CA VAL A 92 12.96 -1.58 4.12
C VAL A 92 12.18 -0.57 4.97
N LEU A 93 10.86 -0.70 5.05
CA LEU A 93 10.01 0.15 5.91
C LEU A 93 10.38 0.02 7.40
N ARG A 94 10.60 -1.20 7.89
CA ARG A 94 11.00 -1.45 9.29
C ARG A 94 12.34 -0.83 9.66
N TYR A 95 13.28 -0.75 8.72
CA TYR A 95 14.56 -0.07 8.92
C TYR A 95 14.44 1.46 8.93
N GLY A 96 13.24 2.01 8.74
CA GLY A 96 12.98 3.44 8.85
C GLY A 96 13.48 4.25 7.65
N MET A 97 13.63 3.61 6.48
CA MET A 97 13.94 4.34 5.25
C MET A 97 12.84 5.39 4.97
N PRO A 98 13.21 6.63 4.59
CA PRO A 98 12.23 7.66 4.22
C PRO A 98 11.25 7.17 3.15
N ILE A 99 9.96 7.45 3.34
CA ILE A 99 8.88 6.86 2.52
C ILE A 99 9.00 7.22 1.02
N ASP A 100 9.50 8.42 0.71
CA ASP A 100 9.77 8.85 -0.66
C ASP A 100 10.87 8.01 -1.33
N GLN A 101 11.89 7.62 -0.57
CA GLN A 101 12.98 6.75 -1.03
C GLN A 101 12.49 5.30 -1.19
N VAL A 102 11.64 4.81 -0.29
CA VAL A 102 10.99 3.49 -0.45
C VAL A 102 10.17 3.46 -1.74
N ILE A 103 9.41 4.53 -2.02
CA ILE A 103 8.64 4.65 -3.27
C ILE A 103 9.55 4.65 -4.50
N LYS A 104 10.66 5.41 -4.48
CA LYS A 104 11.65 5.39 -5.57
C LYS A 104 12.22 3.99 -5.79
N LEU A 105 12.55 3.27 -4.73
CA LEU A 105 13.03 1.89 -4.79
C LEU A 105 11.99 0.96 -5.42
N VAL A 106 10.74 1.01 -4.94
CA VAL A 106 9.63 0.20 -5.49
C VAL A 106 9.40 0.50 -6.97
N SER A 107 9.40 1.78 -7.35
CA SER A 107 9.25 2.20 -8.76
C SER A 107 10.38 1.65 -9.65
N GLY A 108 11.61 1.58 -9.12
CA GLY A 108 12.80 1.10 -9.81
C GLY A 108 12.89 -0.42 -9.96
N LEU A 109 12.04 -1.20 -9.28
CA LEU A 109 12.01 -2.66 -9.44
C LEU A 109 11.64 -3.00 -10.89
N GLN A 110 12.58 -3.56 -11.65
CA GLN A 110 12.32 -4.14 -12.97
C GLN A 110 12.17 -5.63 -12.79
N LEU A 111 10.96 -6.15 -13.03
CA LEU A 111 10.59 -7.52 -12.75
C LEU A 111 10.08 -8.16 -14.04
N ASP A 112 10.38 -9.45 -14.23
CA ASP A 112 10.26 -10.15 -15.52
C ASP A 112 8.82 -10.35 -16.02
N SER A 113 7.83 -10.04 -15.16
CA SER A 113 6.39 -10.23 -15.42
C SER A 113 5.64 -8.90 -15.47
N GLU A 114 4.76 -8.73 -16.46
CA GLU A 114 3.85 -7.59 -16.60
C GLU A 114 2.92 -7.44 -15.38
N SER A 115 2.47 -8.57 -14.81
CA SER A 115 1.64 -8.58 -13.60
C SER A 115 2.40 -7.95 -12.43
N ILE A 116 3.69 -8.24 -12.27
CA ILE A 116 4.46 -7.63 -11.20
C ILE A 116 4.72 -6.14 -11.45
N ASN A 117 4.91 -5.74 -12.71
CA ASN A 117 5.11 -4.35 -13.07
C ASN A 117 3.87 -3.48 -12.81
N THR A 118 2.66 -4.02 -12.97
CA THR A 118 1.42 -3.31 -12.61
C THR A 118 1.16 -3.35 -11.11
N TRP A 119 1.55 -4.43 -10.43
CA TRP A 119 1.45 -4.55 -8.98
C TRP A 119 2.30 -3.51 -8.24
N LYS A 120 3.55 -3.29 -8.66
CA LYS A 120 4.44 -2.30 -8.00
C LYS A 120 3.87 -0.88 -8.06
N VAL A 121 3.15 -0.53 -9.12
CA VAL A 121 2.45 0.77 -9.26
C VAL A 121 1.33 0.87 -8.22
N GLY A 122 0.60 -0.22 -7.99
CA GLY A 122 -0.38 -0.33 -6.93
C GLY A 122 0.19 -0.13 -5.53
N VAL A 123 1.35 -0.73 -5.26
CA VAL A 123 2.11 -0.58 -4.00
C VAL A 123 2.62 0.84 -3.82
N GLU A 124 3.24 1.43 -4.84
CA GLU A 124 3.69 2.82 -4.84
C GLU A 124 2.55 3.76 -4.45
N ARG A 125 1.38 3.61 -5.07
CA ARG A 125 0.20 4.42 -4.76
C ARG A 125 -0.30 4.22 -3.34
N ALA A 126 -0.24 3.00 -2.81
CA ALA A 126 -0.62 2.74 -1.43
C ALA A 126 0.31 3.47 -0.45
N LEU A 127 1.61 3.52 -0.74
CA LEU A 127 2.63 4.16 0.09
C LEU A 127 2.66 5.69 -0.05
N LYS A 128 2.37 6.24 -1.23
CA LYS A 128 2.32 7.70 -1.49
C LYS A 128 1.41 8.47 -0.53
N LYS A 129 0.35 7.82 -0.03
CA LYS A 129 -0.60 8.38 0.94
C LYS A 129 0.00 8.73 2.29
N TYR A 130 1.22 8.26 2.55
CA TYR A 130 1.94 8.47 3.80
C TYR A 130 3.13 9.42 3.64
N ILE A 131 3.31 10.01 2.45
CA ILE A 131 4.24 11.13 2.29
C ILE A 131 3.65 12.33 3.07
N PRO A 132 4.41 12.95 3.99
CA PRO A 132 3.94 14.14 4.70
C PRO A 132 3.60 15.27 3.74
N ASP A 133 2.48 15.95 3.99
CA ASP A 133 2.09 17.12 3.22
C ASP A 133 3.18 18.20 3.24
N GLY A 134 3.39 18.84 2.10
CA GLY A 134 4.43 19.84 1.91
C GLY A 134 5.80 19.28 1.53
N THR A 135 5.98 17.95 1.50
CA THR A 135 7.23 17.31 1.05
C THR A 135 7.52 17.69 -0.40
N GLU A 136 8.71 18.20 -0.69
CA GLU A 136 9.11 18.62 -2.03
C GLU A 136 9.33 17.42 -2.95
N ALA A 137 8.83 17.52 -4.18
CA ALA A 137 9.05 16.50 -5.20
C ALA A 137 10.37 16.77 -5.93
N ASP A 138 11.48 16.48 -5.23
CA ASP A 138 12.83 16.71 -5.71
C ASP A 138 13.04 16.18 -7.14
N GLY A 139 13.60 17.06 -7.99
CA GLY A 139 13.98 16.73 -9.36
C GLY A 139 12.85 16.77 -10.39
N LYS A 140 11.61 17.17 -10.03
CA LYS A 140 10.50 17.30 -10.98
C LYS A 140 10.07 18.75 -11.19
N ASN A 141 9.98 19.16 -12.46
CA ASN A 141 9.37 20.42 -12.85
C ASN A 141 7.85 20.23 -13.01
N CYS A 142 7.07 21.25 -12.68
CA CYS A 142 5.64 21.26 -12.94
C CYS A 142 5.40 21.12 -14.46
N PRO A 143 4.61 20.13 -14.92
CA PRO A 143 4.33 19.97 -16.35
C PRO A 143 3.45 21.09 -16.92
N SER A 144 2.75 21.85 -16.06
CA SER A 144 1.89 22.95 -16.47
C SER A 144 2.62 24.29 -16.57
N CYS A 145 3.56 24.61 -15.66
CA CYS A 145 4.23 25.91 -15.63
C CYS A 145 5.77 25.85 -15.65
N GLY A 146 6.36 24.66 -15.72
CA GLY A 146 7.82 24.44 -15.81
C GLY A 146 8.62 24.70 -14.53
N GLN A 147 8.00 25.24 -13.47
CA GLN A 147 8.69 25.57 -12.22
C GLN A 147 8.90 24.37 -11.30
N LYS A 148 9.96 24.42 -10.47
CA LYS A 148 10.27 23.42 -9.42
C LYS A 148 9.50 23.70 -8.13
N THR A 149 8.18 23.78 -8.22
CA THR A 149 7.29 24.13 -7.09
C THR A 149 6.28 23.02 -6.79
N LEU A 150 6.59 21.79 -7.20
CA LEU A 150 5.80 20.60 -6.94
C LEU A 150 6.05 20.06 -5.52
N ILE A 151 4.97 19.82 -4.79
CA ILE A 151 4.98 19.20 -3.47
C ILE A 151 3.95 18.05 -3.42
N TYR A 152 4.09 17.16 -2.45
CA TYR A 152 3.04 16.23 -2.09
C TYR A 152 2.04 16.89 -1.17
N GLN A 153 0.76 16.76 -1.49
CA GLN A 153 -0.35 17.25 -0.68
C GLN A 153 -1.55 16.31 -0.81
N GLU A 154 -2.07 15.84 0.33
CA GLU A 154 -3.19 14.89 0.40
C GLU A 154 -2.95 13.62 -0.43
N GLY A 155 -1.69 13.21 -0.57
CA GLY A 155 -1.27 12.06 -1.39
C GLY A 155 -1.24 12.32 -2.90
N CYS A 156 -1.46 13.56 -3.35
CA CYS A 156 -1.34 13.98 -4.73
C CYS A 156 -0.11 14.89 -4.93
N LEU A 157 0.33 15.02 -6.18
CA LEU A 157 1.43 15.92 -6.54
C LEU A 157 0.85 17.27 -6.96
N THR A 158 1.10 18.32 -6.19
CA THR A 158 0.49 19.66 -6.35
C THR A 158 1.55 20.73 -6.56
N CYS A 159 1.32 21.64 -7.53
CA CYS A 159 2.18 22.78 -7.81
C CYS A 159 1.72 24.01 -6.99
N LYS A 160 2.58 24.52 -6.11
CA LYS A 160 2.28 25.73 -5.32
C LYS A 160 2.17 27.00 -6.17
N ASN A 161 2.73 27.02 -7.38
CA ASN A 161 2.72 28.20 -8.24
C ASN A 161 1.49 28.33 -9.14
N CYS A 162 1.07 27.24 -9.81
CA CYS A 162 -0.04 27.28 -10.77
C CYS A 162 -1.26 26.45 -10.39
N GLY A 163 -1.24 25.74 -9.24
CA GLY A 163 -2.36 24.92 -8.80
C GLY A 163 -2.54 23.59 -9.54
N TYR A 164 -1.63 23.23 -10.46
CA TYR A 164 -1.61 21.90 -11.08
C TYR A 164 -1.64 20.81 -10.01
N SER A 165 -2.51 19.82 -10.16
CA SER A 165 -2.59 18.65 -9.26
C SER A 165 -2.70 17.37 -10.06
N HIS A 166 -1.94 16.35 -9.65
CA HIS A 166 -2.00 15.01 -10.23
C HIS A 166 -2.00 13.96 -9.12
N CYS A 167 -3.13 13.24 -9.02
CA CYS A 167 -3.29 12.09 -8.15
C CYS A 167 -3.03 10.81 -8.96
N GLY A 168 -2.27 9.86 -8.41
CA GLY A 168 -2.08 8.53 -9.00
C GLY A 168 -3.12 7.52 -8.51
#